data_AF-A0A9D4DRW5-F1
#
_entry.id   AF-A0A9D4DRW5-F1
#
_cell.length_a   1.000
_cell.length_b   1.000
_cell.length_c   1.000
_cell.angle_alpha   90.00
_cell.angle_beta   90.00
_cell.angle_gamma   90.00
#
_symmetry.space_group_name_H-M   'P 1'
#
loop_
_entity.id
_entity.type
_entity.pdbx_description
1 polymer ?
#
loop_
_entity_poly.entity_id
_entity_poly.type
_entity_poly.pdbx_seq_one_letter_code
_entity_poly.pdbx_strand_id
1 'polypeptide(L)'
;MVFEILAVGVKFSELIALKQAEAESAKIKQKYTQQEAALLKQKGRFRSEFSKIKVLQEHDVEGSDGSESHVAPDIQFKLQTLPIMDTSAFKEMNLAVKWPSSRQHASTYKVYGRSMTYAKLPANVQERWAAKANDYKKKHIVSFPPFTAFVEFIRDQATICKL
;
A
#
# COMPACT_ATOMS: atom_id res chain seq x y z
N MET A 1 -26.14 53.82 -6.93
CA MET A 1 -27.17 52.76 -6.83
C MET A 1 -26.88 51.52 -7.67
N VAL A 2 -26.40 51.60 -8.93
CA VAL A 2 -26.16 50.41 -9.78
C VAL A 2 -25.03 49.48 -9.25
N PHE A 3 -23.98 50.05 -8.64
CA PHE A 3 -22.85 49.28 -8.11
C PHE A 3 -23.19 48.38 -6.90
N GLU A 4 -24.16 48.77 -6.08
CA GLU A 4 -24.54 47.99 -4.90
C GLU A 4 -25.33 46.72 -5.27
N ILE A 5 -26.14 46.78 -6.32
CA ILE A 5 -26.92 45.63 -6.81
C ILE A 5 -25.99 44.52 -7.33
N LEU A 6 -24.90 44.90 -8.03
CA LEU A 6 -23.91 43.94 -8.52
C LEU A 6 -23.11 43.28 -7.39
N ALA A 7 -22.76 44.03 -6.34
CA ALA A 7 -22.03 43.51 -5.19
C ALA A 7 -22.85 42.48 -4.38
N VAL A 8 -24.18 42.63 -4.32
CA VAL A 8 -25.07 41.66 -3.66
C VAL A 8 -25.17 40.37 -4.47
N GLY A 9 -25.20 40.46 -5.82
CA GLY A 9 -25.26 39.29 -6.70
C GLY A 9 -24.03 38.38 -6.60
N VAL A 10 -22.82 38.96 -6.49
CA VAL A 10 -21.56 38.21 -6.36
C VAL A 10 -21.49 37.45 -5.03
N LYS A 11 -21.97 38.02 -3.92
CA LYS A 11 -22.00 37.34 -2.63
C LYS A 11 -22.96 36.15 -2.60
N PHE A 12 -24.05 36.22 -3.37
CA PHE A 12 -25.04 35.14 -3.41
C PHE A 12 -24.55 33.91 -4.18
N SER A 13 -23.83 34.11 -5.29
CA SER A 13 -23.23 32.99 -6.05
C SER A 13 -22.14 32.26 -5.25
N GLU A 14 -21.31 33.00 -4.50
CA GLU A 14 -20.32 32.41 -3.58
C GLU A 14 -20.98 31.55 -2.49
N LEU A 15 -22.10 32.01 -1.92
CA LEU A 15 -22.84 31.26 -0.90
C LEU A 15 -23.40 29.93 -1.45
N ILE A 16 -23.91 29.93 -2.68
CA ILE A 16 -24.40 28.73 -3.36
C ILE A 16 -23.25 27.75 -3.61
N ALA A 17 -22.12 28.24 -4.12
CA ALA A 17 -20.94 27.41 -4.38
C ALA A 17 -20.41 26.78 -3.08
N LEU A 18 -20.38 27.54 -1.98
CA LEU A 18 -19.96 27.04 -0.67
C LEU A 18 -20.91 25.94 -0.16
N LYS A 19 -22.22 26.12 -0.30
CA LYS A 19 -23.21 25.10 0.09
C LYS A 19 -23.10 23.82 -0.74
N GLN A 20 -22.80 23.93 -2.03
CA GLN A 20 -22.55 22.77 -2.88
C GLN A 20 -21.27 22.04 -2.48
N ALA A 21 -20.19 22.77 -2.23
CA ALA A 21 -18.93 22.20 -1.76
C ALA A 21 -19.09 21.47 -0.40
N GLU A 22 -19.86 22.04 0.53
CA GLU A 22 -20.22 21.39 1.79
C GLU A 22 -20.97 20.07 1.54
N ALA A 23 -22.00 20.09 0.68
CA ALA A 23 -22.79 18.90 0.36
C ALA A 23 -21.96 17.79 -0.32
N GLU A 24 -21.05 18.16 -1.21
CA GLU A 24 -20.16 17.21 -1.89
C GLU A 24 -19.14 16.60 -0.92
N SER A 25 -18.53 17.42 -0.06
CA SER A 25 -17.59 16.94 0.95
C SER A 25 -18.26 15.96 1.93
N ALA A 26 -19.51 16.20 2.31
CA ALA A 26 -20.29 15.31 3.17
C ALA A 26 -20.56 13.96 2.51
N LYS A 27 -20.89 13.94 1.21
CA LYS A 27 -21.10 12.70 0.44
C LYS A 27 -19.83 11.86 0.35
N ILE A 28 -18.69 12.50 0.09
CA ILE A 28 -17.39 11.81 0.02
C ILE A 28 -17.05 11.19 1.38
N LYS A 29 -17.22 11.96 2.46
CA LYS A 29 -16.99 11.47 3.83
C LYS A 29 -17.88 10.27 4.16
N GLN A 30 -19.16 10.34 3.83
CA GLN A 30 -20.11 9.24 4.04
C GLN A 30 -19.69 7.98 3.27
N LYS A 31 -19.30 8.12 2.00
CA LYS A 31 -18.82 6.98 1.18
C LYS A 31 -17.59 6.34 1.79
N TYR A 32 -16.64 7.14 2.29
CA TYR A 32 -15.45 6.62 2.95
C TYR A 32 -15.78 5.87 4.25
N THR A 33 -16.63 6.45 5.11
CA THR A 33 -17.09 5.78 6.34
C THR A 33 -17.81 4.46 6.05
N GLN A 34 -18.62 4.39 4.98
CA GLN A 34 -19.27 3.15 4.57
C GLN A 34 -18.26 2.08 4.10
N GLN A 35 -17.26 2.48 3.31
CA GLN A 35 -16.20 1.56 2.85
C GLN A 35 -15.37 1.03 4.03
N GLU A 36 -15.02 1.89 4.99
CA GLU A 36 -14.29 1.51 6.20
C GLU A 36 -15.09 0.50 7.04
N ALA A 37 -16.39 0.73 7.24
CA ALA A 37 -17.27 -0.20 7.94
C ALA A 37 -17.39 -1.56 7.22
N ALA A 38 -17.42 -1.57 5.89
CA ALA A 38 -17.46 -2.80 5.11
C ALA A 38 -16.16 -3.62 5.26
N LEU A 39 -15.00 -2.96 5.20
CA LEU A 39 -13.70 -3.59 5.43
C LEU A 39 -13.58 -4.13 6.85
N LEU A 40 -14.07 -3.39 7.85
CA LEU A 40 -14.04 -3.85 9.24
C LEU A 40 -14.87 -5.11 9.44
N LYS A 41 -16.06 -5.20 8.81
CA LYS A 41 -16.88 -6.42 8.80
C LYS A 41 -16.16 -7.58 8.14
N GLN A 42 -15.50 -7.36 7.00
CA GLN A 42 -14.76 -8.41 6.30
C GLN A 42 -13.57 -8.92 7.14
N LYS A 43 -12.83 -8.00 7.77
CA LYS A 43 -11.73 -8.34 8.69
C LYS A 43 -12.20 -9.16 9.90
N GLY A 44 -13.38 -8.83 10.44
CA GLY A 44 -14.01 -9.61 11.51
C GLY A 44 -14.34 -11.05 11.09
N ARG A 45 -14.90 -11.23 9.89
CA ARG A 45 -15.16 -12.58 9.33
C ARG A 45 -13.87 -13.37 9.21
N PHE A 46 -12.83 -12.80 8.59
CA PHE A 46 -11.55 -13.49 8.44
C PHE A 46 -10.94 -13.87 9.79
N ARG A 47 -10.98 -12.99 10.81
CA ARG A 47 -10.49 -13.34 12.15
C ARG A 47 -11.24 -14.53 12.76
N SER A 48 -12.56 -14.60 12.59
CA SER A 48 -13.35 -15.74 13.06
C SER A 48 -12.97 -17.02 12.34
N GLU A 49 -12.83 -16.98 11.01
CA GLU A 49 -12.40 -18.14 10.21
C GLU A 49 -11.00 -18.63 10.59
N PHE A 50 -10.03 -17.72 10.78
CA PHE A 50 -8.70 -18.08 11.25
C PHE A 50 -8.73 -18.70 12.65
N SER A 51 -9.60 -18.22 13.54
CA SER A 51 -9.77 -18.81 14.87
C SER A 51 -10.32 -20.24 14.79
N LYS A 52 -11.26 -20.52 13.88
CA LYS A 52 -11.80 -21.87 13.67
C LYS A 52 -10.74 -22.82 13.15
N ILE A 53 -9.95 -22.39 12.17
CA ILE A 53 -8.85 -23.21 11.61
C ILE A 53 -7.81 -23.53 12.68
N LYS A 54 -7.46 -22.55 13.53
CA LYS A 54 -6.49 -22.77 14.60
C LYS A 54 -6.99 -23.80 15.63
N VAL A 55 -8.27 -23.73 16.01
CA VAL A 55 -8.87 -24.68 16.97
C VAL A 55 -8.94 -26.10 16.40
N LEU A 56 -9.20 -26.27 15.10
CA LEU A 56 -9.18 -27.60 14.46
C LEU A 56 -7.78 -28.22 14.46
N GLN A 57 -6.73 -27.42 14.32
CA GLN A 57 -5.34 -27.91 14.34
C GLN A 57 -4.87 -28.36 15.74
N GLU A 58 -5.51 -27.87 16.81
CA GLU A 58 -5.17 -28.21 18.20
C GLU A 58 -5.93 -29.46 18.71
N HIS A 59 -6.91 -29.97 17.96
CA HIS A 59 -7.75 -31.12 18.39
C HIS A 59 -7.34 -32.49 17.82
N ASP A 60 -6.25 -32.55 17.04
CA ASP A 60 -5.70 -33.78 16.43
C ASP A 60 -4.43 -34.32 17.16
N VAL A 61 -4.11 -33.84 18.36
CA VAL A 61 -2.82 -34.16 19.06
C VAL A 61 -2.98 -35.09 20.28
N GLU A 62 -4.16 -35.62 20.58
CA GLU A 62 -4.30 -36.64 21.64
C GLU A 62 -4.83 -37.97 21.10
N GLY A 63 -3.88 -38.83 20.73
CA GLY A 63 -4.07 -40.28 20.69
C GLY A 63 -3.75 -40.94 19.35
N SER A 64 -2.52 -41.43 19.18
CA SER A 64 -2.27 -42.86 18.94
C SER A 64 -0.78 -43.09 18.66
N ASP A 65 -0.21 -43.94 19.48
CA ASP A 65 1.04 -44.67 19.24
C ASP A 65 0.87 -45.56 17.98
N GLY A 66 1.95 -45.80 17.25
CA GLY A 66 1.97 -46.77 16.14
C GLY A 66 2.19 -46.20 14.72
N SER A 67 3.46 -46.16 14.32
CA SER A 67 3.99 -46.45 12.97
C SER A 67 3.00 -46.55 11.79
N GLU A 68 3.00 -45.59 10.85
CA GLU A 68 2.90 -45.87 9.40
C GLU A 68 3.15 -44.64 8.51
N SER A 69 3.45 -44.93 7.24
CA SER A 69 4.00 -44.10 6.17
C SER A 69 3.39 -42.72 5.93
N HIS A 70 4.28 -41.76 5.66
CA HIS A 70 4.02 -40.39 5.24
C HIS A 70 3.36 -40.35 3.84
N VAL A 71 2.03 -40.28 3.80
CA VAL A 71 1.27 -39.88 2.60
C VAL A 71 0.68 -38.50 2.87
N ALA A 72 1.18 -37.50 2.14
CA ALA A 72 0.70 -36.12 2.26
C ALA A 72 -0.81 -36.05 1.97
N PRO A 73 -1.60 -35.32 2.77
CA PRO A 73 -3.01 -35.13 2.47
C PRO A 73 -3.15 -34.27 1.20
N ASP A 74 -3.85 -34.82 0.21
CA ASP A 74 -4.25 -34.14 -1.02
C ASP A 74 -5.28 -33.06 -0.67
N ILE A 75 -4.79 -31.86 -0.33
CA ILE A 75 -5.64 -30.70 -0.09
C ILE A 75 -6.12 -30.18 -1.44
N GLN A 76 -7.29 -30.66 -1.88
CA GLN A 76 -8.04 -30.05 -2.97
C GLN A 76 -8.51 -28.64 -2.55
N PHE A 77 -7.63 -27.64 -2.72
CA PHE A 77 -8.02 -26.24 -2.74
C PHE A 77 -8.92 -26.03 -3.96
N LYS A 78 -10.23 -26.06 -3.76
CA LYS A 78 -11.20 -25.56 -4.73
C LYS A 78 -10.99 -24.05 -4.81
N LEU A 79 -10.08 -23.60 -5.68
CA LEU A 79 -9.99 -22.21 -6.10
C LEU A 79 -11.37 -21.83 -6.64
N GLN A 80 -12.20 -21.19 -5.81
CA GLN A 80 -13.24 -20.35 -6.35
C GLN A 80 -12.51 -19.27 -7.12
N THR A 81 -12.53 -19.40 -8.44
CA THR A 81 -12.15 -18.36 -9.39
C THR A 81 -12.95 -17.13 -9.03
N LEU A 82 -12.34 -16.26 -8.22
CA LEU A 82 -12.77 -14.88 -8.10
C LEU A 82 -12.91 -14.35 -9.53
N PRO A 83 -13.98 -13.60 -9.85
CA PRO A 83 -14.12 -13.01 -11.17
C PRO A 83 -12.86 -12.22 -11.44
N ILE A 84 -12.05 -12.73 -12.37
CA ILE A 84 -10.89 -12.03 -12.89
C ILE A 84 -11.49 -10.74 -13.44
N MET A 85 -11.28 -9.64 -12.72
CA MET A 85 -11.71 -8.33 -13.19
C MET A 85 -11.20 -8.17 -14.61
N ASP A 86 -12.12 -7.87 -15.53
CA ASP A 86 -11.85 -7.74 -16.95
C ASP A 86 -10.57 -6.94 -17.16
N THR A 87 -9.56 -7.60 -17.73
CA THR A 87 -8.24 -7.03 -17.99
C THR A 87 -8.30 -5.76 -18.84
N SER A 88 -9.43 -5.53 -19.52
CA SER A 88 -9.71 -4.33 -20.30
C SER A 88 -9.77 -3.07 -19.41
N ALA A 89 -10.36 -3.15 -18.22
CA ALA A 89 -10.42 -2.03 -17.28
C ALA A 89 -9.03 -1.69 -16.69
N PHE A 90 -8.19 -2.71 -16.48
CA PHE A 90 -6.80 -2.51 -16.02
C PHE A 90 -5.90 -1.93 -17.13
N LYS A 91 -6.23 -2.21 -18.40
CA LYS A 91 -5.52 -1.65 -19.57
C LYS A 91 -5.88 -0.17 -19.77
N GLU A 92 -7.15 0.20 -19.62
CA GLU A 92 -7.59 1.59 -19.73
C GLU A 92 -7.08 2.47 -18.57
N MET A 93 -7.05 1.95 -17.34
CA MET A 93 -6.42 2.67 -16.21
C MET A 93 -4.91 2.88 -16.41
N ASN A 94 -4.22 1.99 -17.15
CA ASN A 94 -2.79 2.15 -17.45
C ASN A 94 -2.48 3.15 -18.58
N LEU A 95 -3.45 3.48 -19.44
CA LEU A 95 -3.26 4.47 -20.50
C LEU A 95 -3.62 5.89 -20.05
N ALA A 96 -4.58 6.06 -19.14
CA ALA A 96 -4.96 7.36 -18.59
C ALA A 96 -4.09 7.80 -17.40
N VAL A 97 -3.47 6.86 -16.68
CA VAL A 97 -2.45 7.18 -15.68
C VAL A 97 -1.11 7.27 -16.42
N LYS A 98 -0.70 8.49 -16.75
CA LYS A 98 0.69 8.79 -17.08
C LYS A 98 1.53 8.49 -15.84
N TRP A 99 1.92 7.23 -15.68
CA TRP A 99 2.79 6.80 -14.60
C TRP A 99 4.07 7.64 -14.66
N PRO A 100 4.41 8.41 -13.61
CA PRO A 100 5.68 9.09 -13.57
C PRO A 100 6.77 8.02 -13.67
N SER A 101 7.63 8.18 -14.68
CA SER A 101 8.75 7.28 -15.00
C SER A 101 9.41 6.76 -13.72
N SER A 102 9.73 5.46 -13.68
CA SER A 102 10.28 4.69 -12.54
C SER A 102 11.48 5.29 -11.78
N ARG A 103 11.98 6.44 -12.21
CA ARG A 103 12.96 7.28 -11.51
C ARG A 103 12.41 8.05 -10.30
N GLN A 104 11.09 8.15 -10.11
CA GLN A 104 10.49 9.07 -9.11
C GLN A 104 9.84 8.43 -7.87
N HIS A 105 9.85 7.11 -7.72
CA HIS A 105 9.59 6.53 -6.40
C HIS A 105 10.80 6.77 -5.50
N ALA A 106 10.87 7.97 -4.94
CA ALA A 106 11.65 8.24 -3.74
C ALA A 106 11.16 7.25 -2.67
N SER A 107 11.89 6.16 -2.50
CA SER A 107 11.69 5.23 -1.40
C SER A 107 11.85 6.06 -0.13
N THR A 108 10.72 6.37 0.48
CA THR A 108 10.63 7.23 1.66
C THR A 108 10.73 6.30 2.84
N TYR A 109 11.94 6.19 3.38
CA TYR A 109 12.16 5.42 4.59
C TYR A 109 11.78 6.29 5.78
N LYS A 110 10.72 5.91 6.51
CA LYS A 110 10.30 6.59 7.73
C LYS A 110 11.04 5.98 8.92
N VAL A 111 11.92 6.75 9.55
CA VAL A 111 12.62 6.36 10.77
C VAL A 111 12.58 7.54 11.74
N TYR A 112 12.10 7.29 12.98
CA TYR A 112 11.90 8.32 14.03
C TYR A 112 11.15 9.58 13.58
N GLY A 113 10.09 9.42 12.79
CA GLY A 113 9.24 10.55 12.35
C GLY A 113 9.86 11.47 11.30
N ARG A 114 11.12 11.23 10.87
CA ARG A 114 11.77 11.98 9.79
C ARG A 114 11.81 11.10 8.54
N SER A 115 11.18 11.56 7.47
CA SER A 115 11.20 10.86 6.17
C SER A 115 12.57 11.09 5.52
N MET A 116 13.42 10.06 5.49
CA MET A 116 14.62 10.09 4.66
C MET A 116 14.20 9.77 3.23
N THR A 117 14.18 10.82 2.41
CA THR A 117 14.02 10.70 0.97
C THR A 117 15.39 10.47 0.34
N TYR A 118 15.53 9.38 -0.40
CA TYR A 118 16.65 9.14 -1.33
C TYR A 118 17.01 10.39 -2.16
N ALA A 119 16.00 11.18 -2.54
CA ALA A 119 16.15 12.41 -3.32
C ALA A 119 17.04 13.50 -2.67
N LYS A 120 17.33 13.41 -1.36
CA LYS A 120 18.22 14.37 -0.66
C LYS A 120 19.70 13.96 -0.69
N LEU A 121 20.03 12.78 -1.18
CA LEU A 121 21.42 12.35 -1.31
C LEU A 121 22.08 13.01 -2.52
N PRO A 122 23.41 13.21 -2.51
CA PRO A 122 24.16 13.57 -3.71
C PRO A 122 23.92 12.59 -4.87
N ALA A 123 23.89 13.08 -6.11
CA ALA A 123 23.53 12.29 -7.30
C ALA A 123 24.43 11.05 -7.51
N ASN A 124 25.72 11.18 -7.23
CA ASN A 124 26.67 10.06 -7.30
C ASN A 124 26.37 8.95 -6.27
N VAL A 125 25.91 9.31 -5.07
CA VAL A 125 25.52 8.35 -4.02
C VAL A 125 24.18 7.72 -4.36
N GLN A 126 23.27 8.50 -4.96
CA GLN A 126 21.99 8.05 -5.45
C GLN A 126 22.14 6.92 -6.49
N GLU A 127 22.93 7.14 -7.54
CA GLU A 127 23.16 6.14 -8.59
C GLU A 127 23.79 4.85 -8.05
N ARG A 128 24.77 4.98 -7.14
CA ARG A 128 25.40 3.83 -6.47
C ARG A 128 24.42 3.05 -5.60
N TRP A 129 23.53 3.74 -4.88
CA TRP A 129 22.47 3.09 -4.12
C TRP A 129 21.52 2.34 -5.03
N ALA A 130 21.11 2.93 -6.15
CA ALA A 130 20.19 2.27 -7.08
C ALA A 130 20.76 0.96 -7.63
N ALA A 131 22.06 0.92 -7.94
CA ALA A 131 22.76 -0.29 -8.33
C ALA A 131 22.76 -1.35 -7.21
N LYS A 132 23.25 -0.99 -6.00
CA LYS A 132 23.31 -1.91 -4.85
C LYS A 132 21.93 -2.40 -4.42
N ALA A 133 20.92 -1.54 -4.50
CA ALA A 133 19.53 -1.88 -4.22
C ALA A 133 18.99 -2.93 -5.20
N ASN A 134 19.24 -2.78 -6.51
CA ASN A 134 18.83 -3.76 -7.51
C ASN A 134 19.52 -5.12 -7.31
N ASP A 135 20.80 -5.11 -6.96
CA ASP A 135 21.52 -6.36 -6.67
C ASP A 135 20.97 -7.04 -5.42
N TYR A 136 20.64 -6.27 -4.39
CA TYR A 136 19.97 -6.79 -3.18
C TYR A 136 18.63 -7.44 -3.53
N LYS A 137 17.81 -6.79 -4.35
CA LYS A 137 16.51 -7.32 -4.78
C LYS A 137 16.66 -8.66 -5.51
N LYS A 138 17.63 -8.77 -6.42
CA LYS A 138 17.92 -10.02 -7.15
C LYS A 138 18.37 -11.12 -6.20
N LYS A 139 19.28 -10.81 -5.27
CA LYS A 139 19.85 -11.78 -4.34
C LYS A 139 18.85 -12.32 -3.32
N HIS A 140 17.97 -11.45 -2.82
CA HIS A 140 17.04 -11.80 -1.74
C HIS A 140 15.58 -11.98 -2.21
N ILE A 141 15.30 -11.82 -3.51
CA ILE A 141 13.96 -11.92 -4.12
C ILE A 141 12.97 -11.03 -3.37
N VAL A 142 13.36 -9.77 -3.14
CA VAL A 142 12.51 -8.77 -2.47
C VAL A 142 12.18 -7.63 -3.42
N SER A 143 10.97 -7.09 -3.33
CA SER A 143 10.55 -5.96 -4.17
C SER A 143 11.31 -4.66 -3.81
N PHE A 144 11.70 -4.52 -2.54
CA PHE A 144 12.44 -3.37 -2.00
C PHE A 144 13.45 -3.80 -0.93
N PRO A 145 14.67 -3.23 -0.92
CA PRO A 145 15.64 -3.49 0.14
C PRO A 145 15.14 -2.93 1.48
N PRO A 146 15.40 -3.62 2.60
CA PRO A 146 15.11 -3.10 3.92
C PRO A 146 15.96 -1.86 4.23
N PHE A 147 15.50 -1.02 5.15
CA PHE A 147 16.21 0.20 5.54
C PHE A 147 17.61 -0.08 6.12
N THR A 148 17.79 -1.22 6.78
CA THR A 148 19.09 -1.64 7.32
C THR A 148 20.17 -1.70 6.24
N ALA A 149 19.86 -2.29 5.08
CA ALA A 149 20.77 -2.35 3.94
C ALA A 149 21.13 -0.96 3.40
N PHE A 150 20.20 -0.01 3.49
CA PHE A 150 20.45 1.38 3.11
C PHE A 150 21.39 2.08 4.10
N VAL A 151 21.18 1.91 5.42
CA VAL A 151 22.06 2.48 6.45
C VAL A 151 23.48 1.93 6.35
N GLU A 152 23.62 0.62 6.14
CA GLU A 152 24.92 -0.02 5.90
C GLU A 152 25.62 0.56 4.68
N PHE A 153 24.89 0.73 3.57
CA PHE A 153 25.43 1.39 2.38
C PHE A 153 25.92 2.82 2.66
N ILE A 154 25.15 3.62 3.40
CA ILE A 154 25.57 4.99 3.72
C ILE A 154 26.82 4.99 4.61
N ARG A 155 26.93 4.06 5.56
CA ARG A 155 28.16 3.89 6.38
C ARG A 155 29.37 3.50 5.52
N ASP A 156 29.19 2.60 4.56
CA ASP A 156 30.24 2.22 3.62
C ASP A 156 30.70 3.44 2.81
N GLN A 157 29.74 4.19 2.23
CA GLN A 157 30.08 5.39 1.45
C GLN A 157 30.76 6.46 2.30
N ALA A 158 30.33 6.65 3.56
CA ALA A 158 30.97 7.60 4.47
C ALA A 158 32.43 7.21 4.77
N THR A 159 32.71 5.92 4.92
CA THR A 159 34.06 5.40 5.16
C THR A 159 34.96 5.58 3.94
N ILE A 160 34.43 5.32 2.74
CA ILE A 160 35.15 5.48 1.47
C ILE A 160 35.43 6.95 1.15
N CYS A 161 34.48 7.83 1.48
CA CYS A 161 34.59 9.24 1.13
C CYS A 161 35.47 10.07 2.06
N LYS A 162 36.00 9.53 3.18
CA LYS A 162 36.83 10.25 4.18
C LYS A 162 36.58 11.77 4.16
N LEU A 163 35.37 12.17 4.53
CA LEU A 163 35.06 13.56 4.89
C LEU A 163 35.65 13.87 6.26
#